data_AF-A0A6M1LFX0-F1
#
_entry.id   AF-A0A6M1LFX0-F1
#
_cell.length_a   1.000
_cell.length_b   1.000
_cell.length_c   1.000
_cell.angle_alpha   90.00
_cell.angle_beta   90.00
_cell.angle_gamma   90.00
#
_symmetry.space_group_name_H-M   'P 1'
#
loop_
_entity.id
_entity.type
_entity.pdbx_description
1 polymer ?
#
loop_
_entity_poly.entity_id
_entity_poly.type
_entity_poly.pdbx_seq_one_letter_code
_entity_poly.pdbx_strand_id
1 'polypeptide(L)'
;MSTSPAPLPPAIMVLSVEEAAAALSLAGPAGVTLLSAEGAAGFLGASGWRALVDAARATWPGVTAPDLLCCGAAPGDALAALRAGCRGIVLDGASPAFGAVAAAGAEVGAMLFPQRPPAMEARVLDLRRPVARARLAAWLAVPPDDTRGHLR
;
A
#
# COMPACT_ATOMS: atom_id res chain seq x y z
N MET A 1 -20.11 17.91 6.17
CA MET A 1 -19.52 17.13 7.27
C MET A 1 -18.37 16.32 6.67
N SER A 2 -17.12 16.76 6.82
CA SER A 2 -15.96 15.97 6.36
C SER A 2 -15.68 14.88 7.38
N THR A 3 -16.15 13.66 7.10
CA THR A 3 -15.63 12.47 7.77
C THR A 3 -14.22 12.23 7.26
N SER A 4 -13.22 12.48 8.12
CA SER A 4 -11.87 12.01 7.85
C SER A 4 -11.91 10.50 7.61
N PRO A 5 -11.24 9.99 6.58
CA PRO A 5 -11.21 8.55 6.31
C PRO A 5 -10.62 7.81 7.52
N ALA A 6 -11.15 6.62 7.80
CA ALA A 6 -10.61 5.75 8.84
C ALA A 6 -9.10 5.51 8.58
N PRO A 7 -8.26 5.45 9.63
CA PRO A 7 -6.85 5.23 9.46
C PRO A 7 -6.59 3.90 8.75
N LEU A 8 -5.66 3.90 7.80
CA LEU A 8 -5.25 2.70 7.09
C LEU A 8 -4.72 1.63 8.07
N PRO A 9 -4.90 0.33 7.80
CA PRO A 9 -4.17 -0.72 8.50
C PRO A 9 -2.64 -0.54 8.35
N PRO A 10 -1.83 -1.17 9.24
CA PRO A 10 -0.37 -1.14 9.12
C PRO A 10 0.10 -1.60 7.74
N ALA A 11 1.09 -0.89 7.18
CA ALA A 11 1.56 -1.16 5.82
C ALA A 11 2.69 -2.19 5.78
N ILE A 12 2.66 -3.05 4.77
CA ILE A 12 3.75 -3.94 4.38
C ILE A 12 4.13 -3.63 2.94
N MET A 13 5.41 -3.35 2.71
CA MET A 13 5.96 -3.19 1.37
C MET A 13 6.22 -4.56 0.75
N VAL A 14 5.65 -4.78 -0.44
CA VAL A 14 5.71 -6.05 -1.17
C VAL A 14 6.19 -5.83 -2.60
N LEU A 15 6.95 -6.80 -3.11
CA LEU A 15 7.51 -6.85 -4.46
C LEU A 15 7.01 -8.05 -5.27
N SER A 16 6.39 -9.04 -4.62
CA SER A 16 5.89 -10.25 -5.27
C SER A 16 4.51 -10.67 -4.77
N VAL A 17 3.88 -11.59 -5.50
CA VAL A 17 2.59 -12.19 -5.12
C VAL A 17 2.73 -13.01 -3.84
N GLU A 18 3.85 -13.74 -3.68
CA GLU A 18 4.12 -14.56 -2.50
C GLU A 18 4.27 -13.71 -1.24
N GLU A 19 4.97 -12.57 -1.34
CA GLU A 19 5.11 -11.62 -0.24
C GLU A 19 3.76 -11.02 0.17
N ALA A 20 2.96 -10.60 -0.82
CA ALA A 20 1.61 -10.10 -0.58
C ALA A 20 0.69 -11.15 0.03
N ALA A 21 0.68 -12.37 -0.49
CA ALA A 21 -0.12 -13.47 0.06
C ALA A 21 0.29 -13.83 1.49
N ALA A 22 1.60 -13.78 1.80
CA ALA A 22 2.08 -14.02 3.15
C ALA A 22 1.63 -12.91 4.12
N ALA A 23 1.68 -11.64 3.71
CA ALA A 23 1.13 -10.53 4.48
C ALA A 23 -0.37 -10.69 4.75
N LEU A 24 -1.15 -11.08 3.73
CA LEU A 24 -2.59 -11.34 3.85
C LEU A 24 -2.89 -12.52 4.81
N SER A 25 -2.14 -13.61 4.73
CA SER A 25 -2.34 -14.78 5.60
C SER A 25 -2.09 -14.52 7.08
N LEU A 26 -1.30 -13.49 7.38
CA LEU A 26 -0.97 -13.06 8.75
C LEU A 26 -1.72 -11.80 9.16
N ALA A 27 -2.54 -11.24 8.27
CA ALA A 27 -3.41 -10.12 8.57
C ALA A 27 -4.49 -10.58 9.54
N GLY A 28 -4.38 -10.11 10.78
CA GLY A 28 -5.45 -10.28 11.77
C GLY A 28 -6.69 -9.44 11.41
N PRO A 29 -7.65 -9.29 12.34
CA PRO A 29 -8.89 -8.54 12.12
C PRO A 29 -8.69 -7.07 11.71
N ALA A 30 -7.54 -6.49 12.05
CA ALA A 30 -7.17 -5.12 11.67
C ALA A 30 -6.85 -4.96 10.17
N GLY A 31 -6.57 -6.06 9.45
CA GLY A 31 -6.15 -6.03 8.06
C GLY A 31 -4.69 -5.63 7.85
N VAL A 32 -4.32 -5.37 6.60
CA VAL A 32 -2.96 -4.98 6.19
C VAL A 32 -3.01 -4.04 4.99
N THR A 33 -2.23 -2.97 4.97
CA THR A 33 -2.07 -2.16 3.75
C THR A 33 -0.95 -2.74 2.90
N LEU A 34 -1.23 -3.12 1.66
CA LEU A 34 -0.19 -3.54 0.71
C LEU A 34 0.42 -2.31 0.04
N LEU A 35 1.70 -2.05 0.25
CA LEU A 35 2.41 -0.89 -0.27
C LEU A 35 3.40 -1.34 -1.35
N SER A 36 3.46 -0.66 -2.48
CA SER A 36 4.49 -0.92 -3.47
C SER A 36 5.87 -0.36 -3.04
N ALA A 37 6.93 -0.78 -3.72
CA ALA A 37 8.20 -0.04 -3.68
C ALA A 37 8.03 1.40 -4.16
N GLU A 38 8.99 2.25 -3.77
CA GLU A 38 9.04 3.64 -4.20
C GLU A 38 9.21 3.74 -5.71
N GLY A 39 8.45 4.64 -6.36
CA GLY A 39 8.48 4.80 -7.81
C GLY A 39 7.98 3.58 -8.61
N ALA A 40 7.34 2.60 -7.97
CA ALA A 40 6.86 1.39 -8.65
C ALA A 40 5.94 1.67 -9.83
N ALA A 41 5.19 2.77 -9.83
CA ALA A 41 4.37 3.12 -10.98
C ALA A 41 5.19 3.28 -12.28
N GLY A 42 6.45 3.74 -12.20
CA GLY A 42 7.31 3.94 -13.36
C GLY A 42 7.97 2.68 -13.90
N PHE A 43 8.25 1.68 -13.06
CA PHE A 43 8.94 0.44 -13.49
C PHE A 43 8.04 -0.81 -13.51
N LEU A 44 7.07 -0.92 -12.60
CA LEU A 44 6.09 -2.01 -12.56
C LEU A 44 4.83 -1.65 -13.36
N GLY A 45 4.49 -0.37 -13.40
CA GLY A 45 3.25 0.11 -14.00
C GLY A 45 2.02 -0.22 -13.15
N ALA A 46 0.94 0.52 -13.40
CA ALA A 46 -0.31 0.33 -12.68
C ALA A 46 -0.96 -1.04 -12.93
N SER A 47 -0.92 -1.53 -14.17
CA SER A 47 -1.45 -2.85 -14.52
C SER A 47 -0.67 -3.98 -13.86
N GLY A 48 0.67 -3.86 -13.78
CA GLY A 48 1.51 -4.81 -13.08
C GLY A 48 1.20 -4.86 -11.58
N TRP A 49 1.04 -3.69 -10.95
CA TRP A 49 0.60 -3.61 -9.55
C TRP A 49 -0.78 -4.25 -9.34
N ARG A 50 -1.74 -4.01 -10.24
CA ARG A 50 -3.06 -4.64 -10.12
C ARG A 50 -3.01 -6.15 -10.21
N ALA A 51 -2.30 -6.67 -11.21
CA ALA A 51 -2.13 -8.11 -11.38
C ALA A 51 -1.53 -8.76 -10.13
N LEU A 52 -0.53 -8.13 -9.51
CA LEU A 52 0.10 -8.63 -8.28
C LEU A 52 -0.90 -8.69 -7.12
N VAL A 53 -1.60 -7.58 -6.85
CA VAL A 53 -2.52 -7.51 -5.71
C VAL A 53 -3.73 -8.42 -5.92
N ASP A 54 -4.27 -8.49 -7.14
CA ASP A 54 -5.43 -9.33 -7.45
C ASP A 54 -5.08 -10.81 -7.31
N ALA A 55 -3.89 -11.23 -7.77
CA ALA A 55 -3.40 -12.59 -7.58
C ALA A 55 -3.25 -12.95 -6.09
N ALA A 56 -2.73 -12.03 -5.27
CA ALA A 56 -2.59 -12.26 -3.83
C ALA A 56 -3.96 -12.36 -3.13
N ARG A 57 -4.90 -11.47 -3.47
CA ARG A 57 -6.25 -11.43 -2.88
C ARG A 57 -7.11 -12.62 -3.28
N ALA A 58 -6.89 -13.22 -4.46
CA ALA A 58 -7.62 -14.41 -4.88
C ALA A 58 -7.51 -15.57 -3.87
N THR A 59 -6.41 -15.63 -3.10
CA THR A 59 -6.20 -16.63 -2.05
C THR A 59 -6.84 -16.24 -0.71
N TRP A 60 -7.10 -14.94 -0.49
CA TRP A 60 -7.57 -14.38 0.79
C TRP A 60 -8.69 -13.34 0.60
N PRO A 61 -9.84 -13.69 -0.03
CA PRO A 61 -10.84 -12.70 -0.45
C PRO A 61 -11.56 -11.97 0.70
N GLY A 62 -11.51 -12.48 1.93
CA GLY A 62 -12.15 -11.89 3.11
C GLY A 62 -11.26 -10.97 3.95
N VAL A 63 -9.98 -10.81 3.59
CA VAL A 63 -9.04 -9.99 4.36
C VAL A 63 -9.13 -8.53 3.94
N THR A 64 -9.36 -7.63 4.89
CA THR A 64 -9.27 -6.18 4.66
C THR A 64 -7.85 -5.82 4.27
N ALA A 65 -7.65 -5.47 3.00
CA ALA A 65 -6.31 -5.19 2.50
C ALA A 65 -6.25 -4.05 1.49
N PRO A 66 -6.44 -2.78 1.89
CA PRO A 66 -6.23 -1.65 0.99
C PRO A 66 -4.81 -1.70 0.41
N ASP A 67 -4.63 -1.13 -0.78
CA ASP A 67 -3.34 -1.15 -1.46
C ASP A 67 -2.97 0.23 -2.00
N LEU A 68 -1.68 0.54 -1.98
CA LEU A 68 -1.12 1.83 -2.35
C LEU A 68 0.00 1.66 -3.38
N LEU A 69 -0.17 2.27 -4.55
CA LEU A 69 0.87 2.36 -5.58
C LEU A 69 1.66 3.67 -5.44
N CYS A 70 2.99 3.56 -5.34
CA CYS A 70 3.87 4.72 -5.25
C CYS A 70 4.26 5.24 -6.64
N CYS A 71 3.87 6.49 -6.91
CA CYS A 71 4.15 7.23 -8.14
C CYS A 71 5.32 8.22 -8.02
N GLY A 72 5.94 8.33 -6.84
CA GLY A 72 7.00 9.32 -6.59
C GLY A 72 6.49 10.73 -6.87
N ALA A 73 7.25 11.52 -7.63
CA ALA A 73 6.85 12.87 -8.06
C ALA A 73 6.21 12.92 -9.47
N ALA A 74 5.81 11.78 -10.05
CA ALA A 74 5.31 11.68 -11.42
C ALA A 74 3.77 11.69 -11.49
N PRO A 75 3.12 12.86 -11.75
CA PRO A 75 1.66 12.92 -11.83
C PRO A 75 1.07 12.17 -13.03
N GLY A 76 1.84 12.00 -14.12
CA GLY A 76 1.42 11.20 -15.27
C GLY A 76 1.18 9.74 -14.91
N ASP A 77 2.07 9.16 -14.09
CA ASP A 77 1.95 7.80 -13.58
C ASP A 77 0.77 7.67 -12.61
N ALA A 78 0.54 8.67 -11.76
CA ALA A 78 -0.61 8.70 -10.86
C ALA A 78 -1.95 8.73 -11.63
N LEU A 79 -2.06 9.55 -12.67
CA LEU A 79 -3.25 9.56 -13.54
C LEU A 79 -3.44 8.24 -14.29
N ALA A 80 -2.34 7.61 -14.74
CA ALA A 80 -2.41 6.27 -15.34
C ALA A 80 -2.89 5.22 -14.33
N ALA A 81 -2.44 5.31 -13.08
CA ALA A 81 -2.89 4.42 -12.00
C ALA A 81 -4.38 4.56 -11.70
N LEU A 82 -4.92 5.78 -11.65
CA LEU A 82 -6.36 6.02 -11.47
C LEU A 82 -7.17 5.35 -12.58
N ARG A 83 -6.76 5.54 -13.85
CA ARG A 83 -7.41 4.93 -15.03
C ARG A 83 -7.34 3.40 -15.00
N ALA A 84 -6.25 2.84 -14.50
CA ALA A 84 -6.06 1.39 -14.36
C ALA A 84 -6.84 0.79 -13.17
N GLY A 85 -7.59 1.59 -12.41
CA GLY A 85 -8.40 1.09 -11.30
C GLY A 85 -7.72 1.12 -9.94
N CYS A 86 -6.51 1.68 -9.80
CA CYS A 86 -5.89 1.85 -8.50
C CYS A 86 -6.71 2.86 -7.66
N ARG A 87 -6.87 2.57 -6.37
CA ARG A 87 -7.65 3.41 -5.43
C ARG A 87 -6.84 3.98 -4.29
N GLY A 88 -5.64 3.48 -4.05
CA GLY A 88 -4.65 4.13 -3.19
C GLY A 88 -3.43 4.53 -4.01
N ILE A 89 -3.09 5.81 -3.98
CA ILE A 89 -1.96 6.35 -4.72
C ILE A 89 -1.09 7.18 -3.79
N VAL A 90 0.22 6.93 -3.80
CA VAL A 90 1.18 7.82 -3.17
C VAL A 90 1.82 8.69 -4.25
N LEU A 91 1.59 9.99 -4.17
CA LEU A 91 2.20 11.01 -5.02
C LEU A 91 2.85 12.03 -4.09
N ASP A 92 4.08 12.43 -4.37
CA ASP A 92 4.79 13.44 -3.59
C ASP A 92 3.92 14.71 -3.44
N GLY A 93 3.65 15.10 -2.19
CA GLY A 93 2.88 16.30 -1.87
C GLY A 93 3.50 17.59 -2.38
N ALA A 94 4.82 17.60 -2.66
CA ALA A 94 5.50 18.73 -3.30
C ALA A 94 5.27 18.81 -4.82
N SER A 95 4.63 17.79 -5.43
CA SER A 95 4.28 17.83 -6.85
C SER A 95 3.32 19.00 -7.12
N PRO A 96 3.61 19.91 -8.07
CA PRO A 96 2.71 21.01 -8.41
C PRO A 96 1.32 20.53 -8.87
N ALA A 97 1.23 19.30 -9.37
CA ALA A 97 -0.01 18.69 -9.83
C ALA A 97 -0.77 17.93 -8.72
N PHE A 98 -0.26 17.85 -7.49
CA PHE A 98 -0.84 17.01 -6.43
C PHE A 98 -2.32 17.30 -6.22
N GLY A 99 -2.70 18.57 -6.06
CA GLY A 99 -4.10 18.96 -5.85
C GLY A 99 -5.02 18.56 -7.00
N ALA A 100 -4.56 18.69 -8.24
CA ALA A 100 -5.34 18.33 -9.43
C ALA A 100 -5.53 16.81 -9.54
N VAL A 101 -4.48 16.03 -9.29
CA VAL A 101 -4.57 14.56 -9.28
C VAL A 101 -5.45 14.09 -8.11
N ALA A 102 -5.37 14.74 -6.95
CA ALA A 102 -6.19 14.40 -5.79
C ALA A 102 -7.68 14.62 -6.07
N ALA A 103 -8.03 15.73 -6.74
CA ALA A 103 -9.39 16.00 -7.20
C ALA A 103 -9.88 14.92 -8.20
N ALA A 104 -9.07 14.59 -9.21
CA ALA A 104 -9.38 13.50 -10.15
C ALA A 104 -9.51 12.13 -9.46
N GLY A 105 -8.71 11.89 -8.42
CA GLY A 105 -8.82 10.69 -7.59
C GLY A 105 -10.16 10.62 -6.86
N ALA A 106 -10.58 11.72 -6.24
CA ALA A 106 -11.86 11.79 -5.53
C ALA A 106 -13.06 11.51 -6.45
N GLU A 107 -13.02 11.97 -7.70
CA GLU A 107 -14.07 11.70 -8.71
C GLU A 107 -14.25 10.20 -9.00
N VAL A 108 -13.18 9.39 -8.86
CA VAL A 108 -13.21 7.94 -9.09
C VAL A 108 -13.15 7.11 -7.80
N GLY A 109 -13.35 7.74 -6.64
CA GLY A 109 -13.31 7.09 -5.33
C GLY A 109 -11.92 6.61 -4.91
N ALA A 110 -10.86 7.22 -5.43
CA ALA A 110 -9.48 6.98 -5.03
C ALA A 110 -9.01 7.99 -3.99
N MET A 111 -8.05 7.57 -3.17
CA MET A 111 -7.37 8.39 -2.18
C MET A 111 -5.91 8.61 -2.58
N LEU A 112 -5.48 9.87 -2.49
CA LEU A 112 -4.09 10.25 -2.67
C LEU A 112 -3.43 10.52 -1.33
N PHE A 113 -2.23 10.02 -1.18
CA PHE A 113 -1.37 10.19 -0.03
C PHE A 113 -0.16 11.03 -0.44
N PRO A 114 0.13 12.16 0.23
CA PRO A 114 1.25 13.03 -0.10
C PRO A 114 2.60 12.40 0.22
N GLN A 115 2.60 11.36 1.06
CA GLN A 115 3.79 10.65 1.52
C GLN A 115 3.45 9.17 1.72
N ARG A 116 4.47 8.32 1.63
CA ARG A 116 4.34 6.89 1.88
C ARG A 116 4.08 6.68 3.39
N PRO A 117 3.11 5.84 3.79
CA PRO A 117 2.99 5.47 5.18
C PRO A 117 4.22 4.65 5.62
N PRO A 118 4.58 4.67 6.92
CA PRO A 118 5.58 3.77 7.46
C PRO A 118 5.21 2.31 7.15
N ALA A 119 6.15 1.57 6.57
CA ALA A 119 5.93 0.19 6.16
C ALA A 119 7.12 -0.69 6.52
N MET A 120 6.84 -1.92 6.92
CA MET A 120 7.85 -2.97 7.00
C MET A 120 8.00 -3.65 5.65
N GLU A 121 9.23 -3.98 5.27
CA GLU A 121 9.50 -4.69 4.02
C GLU A 121 9.33 -6.20 4.20
N ALA A 122 8.51 -6.85 3.36
CA ALA A 122 8.33 -8.30 3.46
C ALA A 122 9.63 -9.07 3.18
N ARG A 123 10.42 -8.61 2.19
CA ARG A 123 11.69 -9.24 1.76
C ARG A 123 12.75 -9.39 2.85
N VAL A 124 12.71 -8.57 3.91
CA VAL A 124 13.69 -8.67 5.01
C VAL A 124 13.32 -9.77 6.01
N LEU A 125 12.16 -10.40 5.85
CA LEU A 125 11.66 -11.45 6.72
C LEU A 125 11.79 -12.82 6.04
N ASP A 126 12.54 -13.74 6.66
CA ASP A 126 12.45 -15.15 6.28
C ASP A 126 11.18 -15.77 6.88
N LEU A 127 10.06 -15.65 6.16
CA LEU A 127 8.75 -16.13 6.60
C LEU A 127 8.65 -17.66 6.71
N ARG A 128 9.72 -18.42 6.45
CA ARG A 128 9.81 -19.84 6.84
C ARG A 128 10.11 -20.01 8.32
N ARG A 129 10.66 -18.98 8.98
CA ARG A 129 11.03 -19.01 10.40
C ARG A 129 9.89 -18.50 11.27
N PRO A 130 9.52 -19.21 12.37
CA PRO A 130 8.46 -18.78 13.28
C PRO A 130 8.67 -17.37 13.86
N VAL A 131 9.93 -17.01 14.17
CA VAL A 131 10.27 -15.68 14.71
C VAL A 131 9.97 -14.54 13.73
N ALA A 132 10.18 -14.76 12.43
CA ALA A 132 9.89 -13.75 11.41
C ALA A 132 8.37 -13.55 11.25
N ARG A 133 7.60 -14.65 11.29
CA ARG A 133 6.13 -14.60 11.30
C ARG A 133 5.60 -13.87 12.53
N ALA A 134 6.19 -14.12 13.71
CA ALA A 134 5.81 -13.41 14.94
C ALA A 134 6.11 -11.91 14.86
N ARG A 135 7.26 -11.51 14.27
CA ARG A 135 7.58 -10.10 14.04
C ARG A 135 6.60 -9.44 13.08
N LEU A 136 6.22 -10.13 11.99
CA LEU A 136 5.20 -9.64 11.06
C LEU A 136 3.84 -9.48 11.75
N ALA A 137 3.38 -10.50 12.47
CA ALA A 137 2.12 -10.43 13.20
C ALA A 137 2.11 -9.29 14.24
N ALA A 138 3.22 -9.09 14.96
CA ALA A 138 3.36 -7.99 15.93
C ALA A 138 3.27 -6.61 15.26
N TRP A 139 3.87 -6.43 14.09
CA TRP A 139 3.73 -5.19 13.32
C TRP A 139 2.28 -4.93 12.88
N LEU A 140 1.60 -5.98 12.41
CA LEU A 140 0.22 -5.89 11.93
C LEU A 140 -0.80 -5.67 13.06
N ALA A 141 -0.45 -6.02 14.31
CA ALA A 141 -1.35 -5.89 15.46
C ALA A 141 -1.49 -4.45 15.97
N VAL A 142 -0.55 -3.55 15.66
CA VAL A 142 -0.54 -2.20 16.22
C VAL A 142 -0.94 -1.20 15.11
N PRO A 143 -1.92 -0.30 15.28
CA PRO A 143 -2.31 0.69 14.26
C PRO A 143 -1.21 1.71 13.93
N PRO A 144 -1.01 2.11 12.66
CA PRO A 144 0.04 3.06 12.29
C PRO A 144 -0.05 4.35 13.12
N ASP A 145 1.07 4.74 13.72
CA ASP A 145 1.27 6.02 14.38
C ASP A 145 2.45 6.72 13.69
N ASP A 146 2.49 8.05 13.71
CA ASP A 146 3.40 8.90 12.94
C ASP A 146 4.89 8.66 13.30
N THR A 147 5.18 8.01 14.42
CA THR A 147 6.52 7.74 14.97
C THR A 147 7.21 6.47 14.42
N ARG A 148 6.56 5.68 13.57
CA ARG A 148 7.07 4.34 13.17
C ARG A 148 8.24 4.30 12.19
N GLY A 149 8.64 5.42 11.61
CA GLY A 149 9.75 5.49 10.65
C GLY A 149 11.14 5.17 11.22
N HIS A 150 11.28 4.91 12.53
CA HIS A 150 12.58 4.90 13.21
C HIS A 150 13.06 3.53 13.72
N LEU A 151 12.30 2.45 13.57
CA LEU A 151 12.75 1.12 13.98
C LEU A 151 13.43 0.40 12.81
N ARG A 152 14.68 0.78 12.57
CA ARG A 152 15.64 0.05 11.71
C ARG A 152 16.05 -1.27 12.36
#